data_AF-A0A6P0M1A6-F1
#
_entry.id   AF-A0A6P0M1A6-F1
#
_cell.length_a   1.000
_cell.length_b   1.000
_cell.length_c   1.000
_cell.angle_alpha   90.00
_cell.angle_beta   90.00
_cell.angle_gamma   90.00
#
_symmetry.space_group_name_H-M   'P 1'
#
loop_
_entity.id
_entity.type
_entity.pdbx_description
1 polymer ?
#
loop_
_entity_poly.entity_id
_entity_poly.type
_entity_poly.pdbx_seq_one_letter_code
_entity_poly.pdbx_strand_id
1 'polypeptide(L)'
;MTDQVLILGGKGRIGNSVAQDLLAHTQAKITITGRQGKLDLALPQQLQPPVQFLPLDLADQEGLRNAIASHNLVIHCAGPFLYRDATVLNTCIQQGVNYLDVSDNRAFTRKALAFREQAAAAGVTAIVNSGIFPGISNSMVRHDVEQLDFAERIHLSYVVAGSGGAGVTVMRTTFLGLQEPFEAWIDNQWQTVKPYSLRETIQFPAPYGKAGVYWFDMPEALTLVDSFPVKTVITKF
;
A
#
# COMPACT_ATOMS: atom_id res chain seq x y z
N MET A 1 21.24 -3.57 -18.08
CA MET A 1 21.60 -2.69 -16.94
C MET A 1 21.04 -3.32 -15.69
N THR A 2 21.68 -3.14 -14.54
CA THR A 2 21.14 -3.61 -13.26
C THR A 2 20.28 -2.51 -12.65
N ASP A 3 19.00 -2.79 -12.39
CA ASP A 3 18.09 -1.80 -11.84
C ASP A 3 18.55 -1.31 -10.45
N GLN A 4 18.41 -0.02 -10.20
CA GLN A 4 18.63 0.64 -8.93
C GLN A 4 17.28 0.89 -8.25
N VAL A 5 17.05 0.28 -7.08
CA VAL A 5 15.80 0.40 -6.33
C VAL A 5 16.01 1.16 -5.03
N LEU A 6 15.25 2.22 -4.82
CA LEU A 6 15.23 3.02 -3.59
C LEU A 6 14.03 2.61 -2.72
N ILE A 7 14.29 2.06 -1.54
CA ILE A 7 13.24 1.72 -0.57
C ILE A 7 13.18 2.81 0.49
N LEU A 8 12.09 3.57 0.51
CA LEU A 8 11.85 4.57 1.56
C LEU A 8 11.24 3.88 2.78
N GLY A 9 11.90 4.00 3.94
CA GLY A 9 11.42 3.38 5.19
C GLY A 9 11.78 1.89 5.33
N GLY A 10 12.89 1.44 4.74
CA GLY A 10 13.31 0.04 4.76
C GLY A 10 13.72 -0.52 6.13
N LYS A 11 13.85 0.33 7.16
CA LYS A 11 14.03 -0.12 8.56
C LYS A 11 12.73 -0.61 9.22
N GLY A 12 11.58 -0.33 8.63
CA GLY A 12 10.30 -0.85 9.09
C GLY A 12 10.09 -2.30 8.63
N ARG A 13 9.13 -3.01 9.25
CA ARG A 13 8.83 -4.41 8.95
C ARG A 13 8.52 -4.65 7.46
N ILE A 14 7.69 -3.79 6.84
CA ILE A 14 7.32 -3.94 5.42
C ILE A 14 8.52 -3.70 4.51
N GLY A 15 9.21 -2.56 4.66
CA GLY A 15 10.34 -2.24 3.80
C GLY A 15 11.53 -3.21 3.96
N ASN A 16 11.72 -3.78 5.15
CA ASN A 16 12.69 -4.86 5.37
C ASN A 16 12.29 -6.13 4.61
N SER A 17 11.02 -6.52 4.66
CA SER A 17 10.50 -7.66 3.88
C SER A 17 10.66 -7.45 2.38
N VAL A 18 10.35 -6.25 1.87
CA VAL A 18 10.55 -5.88 0.46
C VAL A 18 12.02 -6.00 0.07
N ALA A 19 12.94 -5.49 0.91
CA ALA A 19 14.36 -5.60 0.64
C ALA A 19 14.83 -7.06 0.55
N GLN A 20 14.38 -7.91 1.49
CA GLN A 20 14.71 -9.35 1.47
C GLN A 20 14.17 -10.05 0.22
N ASP A 21 12.93 -9.75 -0.17
CA ASP A 21 12.28 -10.34 -1.35
C ASP A 21 13.03 -9.95 -2.64
N LEU A 22 13.36 -8.67 -2.80
CA LEU A 22 14.14 -8.19 -3.95
C LEU A 22 15.54 -8.82 -4.03
N LEU A 23 16.21 -9.03 -2.89
CA LEU A 23 17.52 -9.69 -2.86
C LEU A 23 17.43 -11.19 -3.20
N ALA A 24 16.33 -11.83 -2.84
CA ALA A 24 16.12 -13.25 -3.11
C ALA A 24 15.72 -13.51 -4.58
N HIS A 25 15.00 -12.58 -5.20
CA HIS A 25 14.33 -12.81 -6.48
C HIS A 25 14.82 -11.93 -7.64
N THR A 26 15.71 -10.97 -7.40
CA THR A 26 16.23 -10.07 -8.44
C THR A 26 17.74 -9.88 -8.33
N GLN A 27 18.33 -9.22 -9.33
CA GLN A 27 19.72 -8.76 -9.29
C GLN A 27 19.83 -7.26 -8.98
N ALA A 28 18.72 -6.61 -8.58
CA ALA A 28 18.67 -5.16 -8.38
C ALA A 28 19.64 -4.72 -7.28
N LYS A 29 20.24 -3.54 -7.45
CA LYS A 29 20.98 -2.88 -6.36
C LYS A 29 19.99 -2.09 -5.52
N ILE A 30 20.04 -2.29 -4.22
CA ILE A 30 19.03 -1.75 -3.30
C ILE A 30 19.65 -0.68 -2.42
N THR A 31 19.04 0.50 -2.42
CA THR A 31 19.30 1.55 -1.43
C THR A 31 18.13 1.61 -0.46
N ILE A 32 18.40 1.44 0.83
CA ILE A 32 17.40 1.55 1.89
C ILE A 32 17.58 2.87 2.62
N THR A 33 16.48 3.57 2.85
CA THR A 33 16.48 4.79 3.64
C THR A 33 15.82 4.66 5.01
N GLY A 34 16.27 5.53 5.91
CA GLY A 34 15.65 5.79 7.21
C GLY A 34 16.27 7.02 7.84
N ARG A 35 15.58 7.63 8.81
CA ARG A 35 16.02 8.90 9.41
C ARG A 35 17.41 8.85 10.04
N GLN A 36 17.73 7.78 10.79
CA GLN A 36 19.01 7.63 11.49
C GLN A 36 19.43 6.17 11.70
N GLY A 37 20.72 5.97 12.00
CA GLY A 37 21.31 4.72 12.48
C GLY A 37 22.07 3.92 11.42
N LYS A 38 22.42 2.68 11.77
CA LYS A 38 22.96 1.69 10.83
C LYS A 38 21.83 0.80 10.30
N LEU A 39 22.12 0.12 9.19
CA LEU A 39 21.28 -0.93 8.65
C LEU A 39 21.34 -2.13 9.59
N ASP A 40 20.21 -2.48 10.20
CA ASP A 40 20.06 -3.67 11.05
C ASP A 40 19.12 -4.65 10.36
N LEU A 41 19.48 -5.02 9.15
CA LEU A 41 18.81 -6.12 8.48
C LEU A 41 19.48 -7.40 8.98
N ALA A 42 18.67 -8.33 9.47
CA ALA A 42 19.08 -9.73 9.59
C ALA A 42 19.21 -10.34 8.18
N LEU A 43 20.12 -9.80 7.35
CA LEU A 43 20.41 -10.36 6.03
C LEU A 43 21.20 -11.65 6.24
N PRO A 44 20.78 -12.76 5.62
CA PRO A 44 21.68 -13.88 5.42
C PRO A 44 22.96 -13.36 4.75
N GLN A 45 24.14 -13.65 5.33
CA GLN A 45 25.46 -13.25 4.80
C GLN A 45 25.69 -13.67 3.32
N GLN A 46 24.84 -14.54 2.78
CA GLN A 46 24.93 -15.12 1.45
C GLN A 46 24.17 -14.33 0.36
N LEU A 47 23.39 -13.30 0.71
CA LEU A 47 22.70 -12.46 -0.28
C LEU A 47 23.55 -11.21 -0.60
N GLN A 48 24.38 -11.29 -1.64
CA GLN A 48 24.99 -10.13 -2.30
C GLN A 48 24.30 -9.94 -3.65
N PRO A 49 23.70 -8.78 -3.94
CA PRO A 49 24.40 -7.48 -4.12
C PRO A 49 24.47 -6.59 -2.86
N PRO A 50 25.36 -5.58 -2.83
CA PRO A 50 25.49 -4.71 -1.67
C PRO A 50 24.23 -3.86 -1.49
N VAL A 51 23.50 -4.09 -0.41
CA VAL A 51 22.48 -3.16 0.07
C VAL A 51 23.18 -1.92 0.61
N GLN A 52 22.87 -0.76 0.06
CA GLN A 52 23.34 0.52 0.58
C GLN A 52 22.33 1.07 1.59
N PHE A 53 22.82 1.67 2.67
CA PHE A 53 22.00 2.47 3.56
C PHE A 53 22.24 3.96 3.31
N LEU A 54 21.15 4.71 3.17
CA LEU A 54 21.16 6.16 2.99
C LEU A 54 20.30 6.81 4.10
N PRO A 55 20.91 7.52 5.05
CA PRO A 55 20.16 8.36 5.97
C PRO A 55 19.36 9.40 5.18
N LEU A 56 18.05 9.41 5.33
CA LEU A 56 17.17 10.36 4.66
C LEU A 56 15.92 10.62 5.51
N ASP A 57 15.64 11.88 5.76
CA ASP A 57 14.34 12.33 6.22
C ASP A 57 13.50 12.76 5.01
N LEU A 58 12.23 12.36 4.95
CA LEU A 58 11.35 12.75 3.84
C LEU A 58 11.03 14.26 3.85
N ALA A 59 11.29 14.95 4.96
CA ALA A 59 11.23 16.41 5.04
C ALA A 59 12.40 17.10 4.31
N ASP A 60 13.51 16.40 4.07
CA ASP A 60 14.63 16.91 3.27
C ASP A 60 14.31 16.75 1.77
N GLN A 61 13.67 17.79 1.20
CA GLN A 61 13.24 17.76 -0.20
C GLN A 61 14.40 17.65 -1.20
N GLU A 62 15.55 18.27 -0.89
CA GLU A 62 16.72 18.20 -1.76
C GLU A 62 17.37 16.83 -1.70
N GLY A 63 17.58 16.30 -0.49
CA GLY A 63 18.06 14.93 -0.30
C GLY A 63 17.15 13.90 -0.96
N LEU A 64 15.82 14.07 -0.82
CA LEU A 64 14.83 13.19 -1.45
C LEU A 64 14.92 13.23 -2.97
N ARG A 65 14.98 14.43 -3.56
CA ARG A 65 15.12 14.60 -5.01
C ARG A 65 16.40 13.95 -5.53
N ASN A 66 17.53 14.19 -4.87
CA ASN A 66 18.82 13.63 -5.27
C ASN A 66 18.85 12.10 -5.14
N ALA A 67 18.26 11.56 -4.07
CA ALA A 67 18.10 10.13 -3.89
C ALA A 67 17.22 9.53 -5.00
N ILE A 68 16.06 10.13 -5.31
CA ILE A 68 15.15 9.61 -6.35
C ILE A 68 15.82 9.64 -7.74
N ALA A 69 16.46 10.75 -8.12
CA ALA A 69 17.06 10.94 -9.44
C ALA A 69 18.17 9.92 -9.80
N SER A 70 18.75 9.26 -8.81
CA SER A 70 19.81 8.26 -8.98
C SER A 70 19.29 6.81 -9.08
N HIS A 71 17.97 6.59 -9.08
CA HIS A 71 17.34 5.28 -9.07
C HIS A 71 16.33 5.10 -10.20
N ASN A 72 15.99 3.84 -10.51
CA ASN A 72 15.02 3.49 -11.56
C ASN A 72 13.60 3.28 -11.00
N LEU A 73 13.51 2.88 -9.73
CA LEU A 73 12.26 2.60 -9.04
C LEU A 73 12.37 3.07 -7.59
N VAL A 74 11.30 3.73 -7.12
CA VAL A 74 11.09 4.06 -5.71
C VAL A 74 9.98 3.18 -5.15
N ILE A 75 10.28 2.46 -4.07
CA ILE A 75 9.31 1.70 -3.27
C ILE A 75 9.09 2.43 -1.94
N HIS A 76 7.94 3.08 -1.81
CA HIS A 76 7.58 3.84 -0.63
C HIS A 76 6.96 2.94 0.44
N CYS A 77 7.74 2.61 1.48
CA CYS A 77 7.27 1.91 2.69
C CYS A 77 7.24 2.80 3.95
N ALA A 78 7.56 4.09 3.81
CA ALA A 78 7.74 5.03 4.92
C ALA A 78 6.42 5.56 5.50
N GLY A 79 5.67 4.68 6.19
CA GLY A 79 4.45 5.06 6.91
C GLY A 79 4.70 5.91 8.17
N PRO A 80 3.64 6.17 8.96
CA PRO A 80 2.23 5.90 8.62
C PRO A 80 1.73 6.84 7.51
N PHE A 81 1.01 6.31 6.52
CA PHE A 81 0.54 7.08 5.36
C PHE A 81 -0.55 8.11 5.70
N LEU A 82 -1.20 7.96 6.87
CA LEU A 82 -2.12 8.96 7.42
C LEU A 82 -1.52 10.38 7.47
N TYR A 83 -0.20 10.50 7.71
CA TYR A 83 0.50 11.78 7.80
C TYR A 83 1.35 12.09 6.57
N ARG A 84 1.13 11.36 5.46
CA ARG A 84 1.88 11.55 4.22
C ARG A 84 1.06 12.34 3.20
N ASP A 85 1.79 13.01 2.33
CA ASP A 85 1.30 13.59 1.10
C ASP A 85 1.90 12.83 -0.09
N ALA A 86 1.51 13.22 -1.29
CA ALA A 86 2.00 12.61 -2.52
C ALA A 86 3.33 13.23 -3.00
N THR A 87 4.11 13.90 -2.13
CA THR A 87 5.36 14.57 -2.54
C THR A 87 6.37 13.59 -3.14
N VAL A 88 6.51 12.39 -2.57
CA VAL A 88 7.42 11.37 -3.12
C VAL A 88 7.02 10.98 -4.54
N LEU A 89 5.73 10.70 -4.78
CA LEU A 89 5.21 10.36 -6.11
C LEU A 89 5.44 11.53 -7.09
N ASN A 90 5.10 12.76 -6.68
CA ASN A 90 5.33 13.94 -7.50
C ASN A 90 6.82 14.10 -7.87
N THR A 91 7.74 13.90 -6.93
CA THR A 91 9.18 13.93 -7.21
C THR A 91 9.59 12.81 -8.17
N CYS A 92 9.04 11.60 -8.04
CA CYS A 92 9.28 10.50 -8.98
C CYS A 92 8.86 10.88 -10.41
N ILE A 93 7.66 11.48 -10.55
CA ILE A 93 7.15 11.98 -11.83
C ILE A 93 8.09 13.03 -12.43
N GLN A 94 8.53 14.01 -11.62
CA GLN A 94 9.45 15.07 -12.06
C GLN A 94 10.82 14.53 -12.50
N GLN A 95 11.28 13.42 -11.93
CA GLN A 95 12.57 12.80 -12.23
C GLN A 95 12.48 11.68 -13.28
N GLY A 96 11.27 11.33 -13.76
CA GLY A 96 11.09 10.22 -14.69
C GLY A 96 11.35 8.84 -14.08
N VAL A 97 11.12 8.69 -12.77
CA VAL A 97 11.41 7.48 -11.99
C VAL A 97 10.11 6.75 -11.66
N ASN A 98 10.10 5.42 -11.82
CA ASN A 98 8.92 4.62 -11.50
C ASN A 98 8.64 4.59 -10.00
N TYR A 99 7.38 4.42 -9.64
CA TYR A 99 6.91 4.52 -8.26
C TYR A 99 6.03 3.33 -7.87
N LEU A 100 6.22 2.85 -6.65
CA LEU A 100 5.33 1.91 -5.99
C LEU A 100 5.16 2.30 -4.52
N ASP A 101 3.96 2.15 -3.96
CA ASP A 101 3.72 2.28 -2.52
C ASP A 101 2.93 1.11 -1.93
N VAL A 102 2.98 1.01 -0.60
CA VAL A 102 2.25 0.03 0.20
C VAL A 102 1.21 0.69 1.10
N SER A 103 0.67 1.85 0.68
CA SER A 103 -0.27 2.62 1.48
C SER A 103 -1.56 1.84 1.73
N ASP A 104 -2.10 1.99 2.94
CA ASP A 104 -3.40 1.50 3.37
C ASP A 104 -4.34 2.68 3.72
N ASN A 105 -3.97 3.91 3.38
CA ASN A 105 -4.71 5.10 3.79
C ASN A 105 -5.49 5.73 2.63
N ARG A 106 -6.82 5.83 2.80
CA ARG A 106 -7.75 6.38 1.79
C ARG A 106 -7.39 7.81 1.36
N ALA A 107 -7.13 8.69 2.33
CA ALA A 107 -6.83 10.09 2.05
C ALA A 107 -5.53 10.25 1.25
N PHE A 108 -4.50 9.45 1.59
CA PHE A 108 -3.28 9.35 0.80
C PHE A 108 -3.56 8.83 -0.61
N THR A 109 -4.29 7.72 -0.77
CA THR A 109 -4.63 7.17 -2.10
C THR A 109 -5.32 8.20 -2.99
N ARG A 110 -6.28 8.99 -2.46
CA ARG A 110 -6.90 10.08 -3.24
C ARG A 110 -5.88 11.13 -3.71
N LYS A 111 -4.94 11.51 -2.85
CA LYS A 111 -3.87 12.46 -3.23
C LYS A 111 -2.96 11.86 -4.30
N ALA A 112 -2.61 10.58 -4.20
CA ALA A 112 -1.77 9.91 -5.18
C ALA A 112 -2.46 9.75 -6.54
N LEU A 113 -3.74 9.35 -6.55
CA LEU A 113 -4.53 9.21 -7.79
C LEU A 113 -4.74 10.53 -8.53
N ALA A 114 -4.66 11.68 -7.83
CA ALA A 114 -4.72 13.00 -8.46
C ALA A 114 -3.52 13.30 -9.39
N PHE A 115 -2.47 12.46 -9.37
CA PHE A 115 -1.30 12.55 -10.25
C PHE A 115 -1.39 11.62 -11.48
N ARG A 116 -2.52 10.94 -11.71
CA ARG A 116 -2.68 9.96 -12.80
C ARG A 116 -2.25 10.50 -14.17
N GLU A 117 -2.78 11.67 -14.54
CA GLU A 117 -2.49 12.30 -15.84
C GLU A 117 -1.05 12.77 -15.93
N GLN A 118 -0.50 13.35 -14.85
CA GLN A 118 0.89 13.81 -14.80
C GLN A 118 1.88 12.64 -14.92
N ALA A 119 1.59 11.51 -14.26
CA ALA A 119 2.41 10.31 -14.35
C ALA A 119 2.40 9.73 -15.77
N ALA A 120 1.22 9.63 -16.39
CA ALA A 120 1.08 9.18 -17.78
C ALA A 120 1.83 10.09 -18.76
N ALA A 121 1.68 11.42 -18.63
CA ALA A 121 2.36 12.40 -19.48
C ALA A 121 3.89 12.35 -19.33
N ALA A 122 4.40 12.03 -18.14
CA ALA A 122 5.83 11.87 -17.88
C ALA A 122 6.38 10.48 -18.25
N GLY A 123 5.54 9.54 -18.69
CA GLY A 123 5.95 8.15 -18.95
C GLY A 123 6.33 7.36 -17.70
N VAL A 124 5.86 7.79 -16.52
CA VAL A 124 6.16 7.18 -15.22
C VAL A 124 5.07 6.19 -14.85
N THR A 125 5.48 4.94 -14.58
CA THR A 125 4.58 3.94 -13.99
C THR A 125 4.49 4.16 -12.49
N ALA A 126 3.29 4.40 -11.98
CA ALA A 126 3.01 4.56 -10.56
C ALA A 126 1.98 3.52 -10.09
N ILE A 127 2.39 2.58 -9.25
CA ILE A 127 1.52 1.54 -8.68
C ILE A 127 1.26 1.87 -7.21
N VAL A 128 0.05 2.32 -6.90
CA VAL A 128 -0.36 2.61 -5.52
C VAL A 128 -0.90 1.35 -4.84
N ASN A 129 -0.89 1.33 -3.50
CA ASN A 129 -1.61 0.32 -2.73
C ASN A 129 -1.14 -1.14 -2.99
N SER A 130 0.16 -1.38 -3.11
CA SER A 130 0.77 -2.69 -3.43
C SER A 130 1.08 -3.55 -2.20
N GLY A 131 0.08 -3.74 -1.33
CA GLY A 131 0.17 -4.59 -0.14
C GLY A 131 -0.63 -5.90 -0.27
N ILE A 132 -1.07 -6.44 0.87
CA ILE A 132 -1.98 -7.60 0.91
C ILE A 132 -3.43 -7.11 0.71
N PHE A 133 -3.84 -6.15 1.52
CA PHE A 133 -5.10 -5.43 1.39
C PHE A 133 -4.86 -3.98 1.83
N PRO A 134 -4.84 -3.02 0.90
CA PRO A 134 -5.02 -3.17 -0.54
C PRO A 134 -3.82 -3.78 -1.29
N GLY A 135 -4.06 -4.34 -2.48
CA GLY A 135 -3.05 -4.92 -3.39
C GLY A 135 -3.40 -6.32 -3.90
N ILE A 136 -3.03 -7.37 -3.16
CA ILE A 136 -3.41 -8.75 -3.50
C ILE A 136 -4.94 -8.89 -3.54
N SER A 137 -5.66 -8.29 -2.59
CA SER A 137 -7.12 -8.21 -2.57
C SER A 137 -7.69 -7.65 -3.88
N ASN A 138 -7.12 -6.56 -4.41
CA ASN A 138 -7.52 -5.99 -5.70
C ASN A 138 -7.31 -6.96 -6.85
N SER A 139 -6.19 -7.70 -6.86
CA SER A 139 -5.89 -8.69 -7.88
C SER A 139 -6.85 -9.88 -7.82
N MET A 140 -7.22 -10.32 -6.62
CA MET A 140 -8.25 -11.36 -6.42
C MET A 140 -9.61 -10.89 -6.95
N VAL A 141 -10.01 -9.65 -6.64
CA VAL A 141 -11.26 -9.08 -7.17
C VAL A 141 -11.25 -9.02 -8.69
N ARG A 142 -10.14 -8.58 -9.31
CA ARG A 142 -10.02 -8.58 -10.77
C ARG A 142 -10.22 -9.98 -11.35
N HIS A 143 -9.52 -10.97 -10.77
CA HIS A 143 -9.64 -12.36 -11.19
C HIS A 143 -11.09 -12.86 -11.10
N ASP A 144 -11.79 -12.60 -10.00
CA ASP A 144 -13.17 -13.04 -9.81
C ASP A 144 -14.16 -12.32 -10.73
N VAL A 145 -14.00 -11.00 -10.92
CA VAL A 145 -14.88 -10.21 -11.79
C VAL A 145 -14.73 -10.60 -13.26
N GLU A 146 -13.52 -10.92 -13.73
CA GLU A 146 -13.28 -11.37 -15.10
C GLU A 146 -13.90 -12.74 -15.43
N GLN A 147 -14.31 -13.51 -14.43
CA GLN A 147 -14.96 -14.81 -14.58
C GLN A 147 -16.49 -14.68 -14.66
N LEU A 148 -17.04 -13.49 -14.49
CA LEU A 148 -18.48 -13.21 -14.48
C LEU A 148 -18.87 -12.39 -15.71
N ASP A 149 -20.03 -12.70 -16.31
CA ASP A 149 -20.61 -11.84 -17.35
C ASP A 149 -20.95 -10.44 -16.80
N PHE A 150 -21.40 -10.40 -15.54
CA PHE A 150 -21.74 -9.17 -14.84
C PHE A 150 -21.52 -9.34 -13.33
N ALA A 151 -20.67 -8.47 -12.75
CA ALA A 151 -20.51 -8.36 -11.32
C ALA A 151 -21.41 -7.24 -10.78
N GLU A 152 -22.38 -7.57 -9.93
CA GLU A 152 -23.24 -6.56 -9.31
C GLU A 152 -22.62 -5.94 -8.05
N ARG A 153 -21.87 -6.74 -7.28
CA ARG A 153 -21.36 -6.36 -5.97
C ARG A 153 -20.01 -7.00 -5.70
N ILE A 154 -19.10 -6.22 -5.14
CA ILE A 154 -17.85 -6.70 -4.55
C ILE A 154 -18.00 -6.68 -3.02
N HIS A 155 -17.65 -7.77 -2.36
CA HIS A 155 -17.63 -7.85 -0.90
C HIS A 155 -16.36 -8.53 -0.42
N LEU A 156 -15.51 -7.73 0.20
CA LEU A 156 -14.25 -8.17 0.78
C LEU A 156 -14.41 -8.28 2.30
N SER A 157 -14.05 -9.44 2.83
CA SER A 157 -14.00 -9.71 4.27
C SER A 157 -12.59 -10.15 4.65
N TYR A 158 -11.97 -9.43 5.56
CA TYR A 158 -10.64 -9.72 6.05
C TYR A 158 -10.71 -10.32 7.45
N VAL A 159 -9.75 -11.17 7.78
CA VAL A 159 -9.54 -11.67 9.14
C VAL A 159 -8.05 -11.79 9.37
N VAL A 160 -7.60 -11.40 10.56
CA VAL A 160 -6.22 -11.59 11.01
C VAL A 160 -6.22 -12.33 12.34
N ALA A 161 -5.22 -13.19 12.56
CA ALA A 161 -5.03 -13.84 13.85
C ALA A 161 -4.31 -12.87 14.81
N GLY A 162 -4.96 -12.51 15.93
CA GLY A 162 -4.42 -11.55 16.89
C GLY A 162 -4.19 -10.18 16.25
N SER A 163 -3.02 -9.58 16.46
CA SER A 163 -2.64 -8.36 15.74
C SER A 163 -2.17 -8.61 14.30
N GLY A 164 -2.07 -9.87 13.85
CA GLY A 164 -1.41 -10.20 12.58
C GLY A 164 0.08 -9.84 12.55
N GLY A 165 0.71 -9.66 13.72
CA GLY A 165 2.08 -9.13 13.82
C GLY A 165 2.19 -7.64 13.54
N ALA A 166 1.06 -6.91 13.53
CA ALA A 166 1.04 -5.46 13.38
C ALA A 166 1.80 -4.77 14.52
N GLY A 167 2.66 -3.82 14.16
CA GLY A 167 3.33 -2.96 15.13
C GLY A 167 2.39 -1.90 15.70
N VAL A 168 2.84 -1.21 16.77
CA VAL A 168 2.08 -0.16 17.47
C VAL A 168 1.54 0.92 16.53
N THR A 169 2.32 1.31 15.51
CA THR A 169 1.90 2.31 14.53
C THR A 169 0.65 1.89 13.76
N VAL A 170 0.59 0.64 13.28
CA VAL A 170 -0.55 0.11 12.53
C VAL A 170 -1.77 0.04 13.43
N MET A 171 -1.62 -0.49 14.65
CA MET A 171 -2.73 -0.52 15.63
C MET A 171 -3.27 0.89 15.88
N ARG A 172 -2.39 1.88 16.09
CA ARG A 172 -2.79 3.27 16.31
C ARG A 172 -3.57 3.83 15.12
N THR A 173 -3.09 3.66 13.89
CA THR A 173 -3.78 4.16 12.70
C THR A 173 -5.12 3.46 12.48
N THR A 174 -5.23 2.17 12.78
CA THR A 174 -6.51 1.44 12.77
C THR A 174 -7.50 2.07 13.75
N PHE A 175 -7.11 2.32 15.01
CA PHE A 175 -8.00 2.95 15.99
C PHE A 175 -8.40 4.38 15.61
N LEU A 176 -7.49 5.16 15.00
CA LEU A 176 -7.83 6.48 14.48
C LEU A 176 -8.85 6.38 13.33
N GLY A 177 -8.73 5.38 12.47
CA GLY A 177 -9.70 5.11 11.40
C GLY A 177 -11.10 4.71 11.90
N LEU A 178 -11.24 4.32 13.17
CA LEU A 178 -12.53 4.02 13.79
C LEU A 178 -13.26 5.25 14.34
N GLN A 179 -12.62 6.42 14.35
CA GLN A 179 -13.18 7.63 14.99
C GLN A 179 -14.21 8.32 14.11
N GLU A 180 -14.03 8.27 12.79
CA GLU A 180 -14.84 9.03 11.85
C GLU A 180 -15.60 8.11 10.88
N PRO A 181 -16.82 8.49 10.46
CA PRO A 181 -17.50 7.83 9.35
C PRO A 181 -16.69 7.89 8.05
N PHE A 182 -16.94 6.95 7.15
CA PHE A 182 -16.31 6.89 5.84
C PHE A 182 -17.33 6.67 4.73
N GLU A 183 -16.93 6.97 3.50
CA GLU A 183 -17.79 6.83 2.32
C GLU A 183 -17.65 5.43 1.70
N ALA A 184 -18.77 4.72 1.61
CA ALA A 184 -18.91 3.45 0.92
C ALA A 184 -19.76 3.58 -0.34
N TRP A 185 -19.46 2.80 -1.37
CA TRP A 185 -20.28 2.74 -2.57
C TRP A 185 -21.37 1.69 -2.40
N ILE A 186 -22.61 2.13 -2.28
CA ILE A 186 -23.78 1.28 -2.02
C ILE A 186 -24.93 1.74 -2.92
N ASP A 187 -25.48 0.82 -3.70
CA ASP A 187 -26.61 1.04 -4.61
C ASP A 187 -26.38 2.19 -5.61
N ASN A 188 -25.19 2.20 -6.21
CA ASN A 188 -24.70 3.24 -7.14
C ASN A 188 -24.56 4.64 -6.53
N GLN A 189 -24.41 4.74 -5.21
CA GLN A 189 -24.27 6.01 -4.52
C GLN A 189 -23.18 5.92 -3.43
N TRP A 190 -22.44 7.02 -3.25
CA TRP A 190 -21.59 7.18 -2.08
C TRP A 190 -22.46 7.48 -0.86
N GLN A 191 -22.34 6.63 0.15
CA GLN A 191 -23.09 6.71 1.40
C GLN A 191 -22.13 6.71 2.58
N THR A 192 -22.42 7.56 3.56
CA THR A 192 -21.66 7.63 4.82
C THR A 192 -21.99 6.43 5.72
N VAL A 193 -20.97 5.67 6.09
CA VAL A 193 -21.06 4.49 6.96
C VAL A 193 -20.21 4.67 8.21
N LYS A 194 -20.73 4.24 9.35
CA LYS A 194 -19.98 4.23 10.60
C LYS A 194 -18.97 3.06 10.60
N PRO A 195 -17.70 3.27 10.95
CA PRO A 195 -16.76 2.15 11.10
C PRO A 195 -17.13 1.26 12.27
N TYR A 196 -16.65 0.01 12.24
CA TYR A 196 -16.94 -1.03 13.23
C TYR A 196 -18.44 -1.26 13.46
N SER A 197 -19.24 -1.12 12.41
CA SER A 197 -20.70 -1.30 12.42
C SER A 197 -21.14 -2.45 11.51
N LEU A 198 -22.45 -2.73 11.53
CA LEU A 198 -23.11 -3.71 10.65
C LEU A 198 -22.34 -5.04 10.61
N ARG A 199 -22.14 -5.62 11.80
CA ARG A 199 -21.41 -6.87 12.02
C ARG A 199 -22.03 -8.01 11.23
N GLU A 200 -21.19 -8.79 10.55
CA GLU A 200 -21.55 -10.06 9.93
C GLU A 200 -20.70 -11.19 10.51
N THR A 201 -21.23 -12.42 10.52
CA THR A 201 -20.45 -13.60 10.88
C THR A 201 -20.13 -14.38 9.62
N ILE A 202 -18.85 -14.50 9.28
CA ILE A 202 -18.35 -15.17 8.09
C ILE A 202 -17.61 -16.45 8.49
N GLN A 203 -17.78 -17.51 7.71
CA GLN A 203 -17.00 -18.74 7.82
C GLN A 203 -15.74 -18.60 6.96
N PHE A 204 -14.60 -18.37 7.60
CA PHE A 204 -13.30 -18.39 6.92
C PHE A 204 -12.76 -19.83 6.81
N PRO A 205 -11.88 -20.10 5.84
CA PRO A 205 -11.13 -21.35 5.77
C PRO A 205 -10.35 -21.63 7.07
N ALA A 206 -10.00 -22.89 7.29
CA ALA A 206 -9.07 -23.25 8.36
C ALA A 206 -7.75 -22.44 8.21
N PRO A 207 -7.13 -21.96 9.31
CA PRO A 207 -7.46 -22.26 10.71
C PRO A 207 -8.45 -21.27 11.38
N TYR A 208 -8.99 -20.29 10.66
CA TYR A 208 -9.69 -19.15 11.28
C TYR A 208 -11.12 -19.47 11.75
N GLY A 209 -11.87 -20.29 11.01
CA GLY A 209 -13.23 -20.67 11.39
C GLY A 209 -14.23 -19.52 11.30
N LYS A 210 -15.24 -19.50 12.17
CA LYS A 210 -16.26 -18.43 12.21
C LYS A 210 -15.69 -17.18 12.88
N ALA A 211 -15.72 -16.05 12.18
CA ALA A 211 -15.30 -14.75 12.72
C ALA A 211 -16.35 -13.67 12.46
N GLY A 212 -16.39 -12.67 13.35
CA GLY A 212 -17.21 -11.48 13.16
C GLY A 212 -16.42 -10.41 12.42
N VAL A 213 -16.95 -9.90 11.33
CA VAL A 213 -16.36 -8.82 10.53
C VAL A 213 -17.28 -7.59 10.51
N TYR A 214 -16.70 -6.41 10.45
CA TYR A 214 -17.37 -5.13 10.58
C TYR A 214 -16.96 -4.19 9.46
N TRP A 215 -17.83 -3.25 9.09
CA TRP A 215 -17.48 -2.24 8.10
C TRP A 215 -16.22 -1.47 8.52
N PHE A 216 -15.26 -1.36 7.60
CA PHE A 216 -14.02 -0.66 7.82
C PHE A 216 -13.54 0.00 6.53
N ASP A 217 -13.02 1.23 6.63
CA ASP A 217 -12.55 2.00 5.49
C ASP A 217 -11.26 1.40 4.91
N MET A 218 -11.32 0.98 3.66
CA MET A 218 -10.19 0.42 2.93
C MET A 218 -10.02 1.16 1.60
N PRO A 219 -8.79 1.58 1.24
CA PRO A 219 -8.58 2.39 0.04
C PRO A 219 -9.02 1.72 -1.26
N GLU A 220 -8.98 0.39 -1.34
CA GLU A 220 -9.44 -0.35 -2.52
C GLU A 220 -10.92 -0.13 -2.83
N ALA A 221 -11.75 0.22 -1.83
CA ALA A 221 -13.14 0.57 -2.08
C ALA A 221 -13.29 1.80 -3.01
N LEU A 222 -12.29 2.68 -3.06
CA LEU A 222 -12.24 3.78 -4.04
C LEU A 222 -11.90 3.28 -5.44
N THR A 223 -10.83 2.49 -5.56
CA THR A 223 -10.28 2.11 -6.87
C THR A 223 -11.14 1.06 -7.57
N LEU A 224 -11.82 0.19 -6.82
CA LEU A 224 -12.70 -0.83 -7.38
C LEU A 224 -13.94 -0.23 -8.04
N VAL A 225 -14.47 0.89 -7.52
CA VAL A 225 -15.59 1.61 -8.14
C VAL A 225 -15.19 2.26 -9.47
N ASP A 226 -13.95 2.76 -9.58
CA ASP A 226 -13.41 3.29 -10.84
C ASP A 226 -13.09 2.17 -11.85
N SER A 227 -12.71 0.99 -11.34
CA SER A 227 -12.20 -0.11 -12.17
C SER A 227 -13.29 -1.03 -12.72
N PHE A 228 -14.43 -1.15 -12.03
CA PHE A 228 -15.47 -2.10 -12.36
C PHE A 228 -16.87 -1.47 -12.27
N PRO A 229 -17.79 -1.78 -13.20
CA PRO A 229 -19.16 -1.23 -13.22
C PRO A 229 -20.08 -1.94 -12.20
N VAL A 230 -19.67 -1.96 -10.92
CA VAL A 230 -20.42 -2.59 -9.83
C VAL A 230 -21.33 -1.58 -9.12
N LYS A 231 -22.45 -2.06 -8.56
CA LYS A 231 -23.39 -1.20 -7.82
C LYS A 231 -22.99 -0.97 -6.39
N THR A 232 -22.26 -1.92 -5.79
CA THR A 232 -21.93 -1.91 -4.37
C THR A 232 -20.54 -2.49 -4.13
N VAL A 233 -19.73 -1.81 -3.33
CA VAL A 233 -18.42 -2.28 -2.84
C VAL A 233 -18.41 -2.24 -1.32
N ILE A 234 -18.21 -3.41 -0.70
CA ILE A 234 -18.21 -3.58 0.75
C ILE A 234 -16.83 -4.06 1.19
N THR A 235 -16.26 -3.40 2.19
CA THR A 235 -15.02 -3.80 2.85
C THR A 235 -15.28 -4.00 4.34
N LYS A 236 -15.01 -5.21 4.84
CA LYS A 236 -15.18 -5.55 6.26
C LYS A 236 -13.95 -6.23 6.84
N PHE A 237 -13.59 -5.84 8.06
CA PHE A 237 -12.46 -6.36 8.82
C PHE A 237 -12.93 -6.94 10.16
#